data_AF-A0A975SD89-F1
#
_entry.id   AF-A0A975SD89-F1
#
_cell.length_a   1.000
_cell.length_b   1.000
_cell.length_c   1.000
_cell.angle_alpha   90.00
_cell.angle_beta   90.00
_cell.angle_gamma   90.00
#
_symmetry.space_group_name_H-M   'P 1'
#
loop_
_entity.id
_entity.type
_entity.pdbx_description
1 polymer ?
#
loop_
_entity_poly.entity_id
_entity_poly.type
_entity_poly.pdbx_seq_one_letter_code
_entity_poly.pdbx_strand_id
1 'polypeptide(L)'
;MEVDYKYQGVGSAYLNLSSFAEKHRVSGRQRGQTTQEETRWSRIFTVAKPIIGMLHLKGENHTGVLERAKRELELYVQGGVDAVIVESYFGSYNNMVDVLEYLEQQQYPLSYGVNCLNVDVMGFELALAYAAKFVQLDSVVGHIQPRDEPALAAFLHLYRARYSGAVLGGVRFKYQPLLSNHTVEEDLATAQMRCDAVCVTGNATGQETSQEKISHFRVALGAFPLIVGAGVTAENVAANLRMADGAIVGSFFKDTYQDDGELSLEHIRQFMAAVYHIREKEEAT
;
A
#
# COMPACT_ATOMS: atom_id res chain seq x y z
N MET A 1 -54.17 -1.95 -21.01
CA MET A 1 -53.61 -1.97 -19.63
C MET A 1 -52.23 -1.36 -19.72
N GLU A 2 -52.17 -0.03 -19.57
CA GLU A 2 -50.93 0.74 -19.44
C GLU A 2 -50.92 1.28 -18.02
N VAL A 3 -49.82 1.05 -17.29
CA VAL A 3 -49.66 1.52 -15.91
C VAL A 3 -48.78 2.76 -15.94
N ASP A 4 -49.41 3.89 -15.65
CA ASP A 4 -48.84 5.23 -15.62
C ASP A 4 -48.23 5.49 -14.22
N TYR A 5 -46.90 5.55 -14.12
CA TYR A 5 -46.21 5.84 -12.86
C TYR A 5 -46.01 7.36 -12.70
N LYS A 6 -46.90 8.00 -11.96
CA LYS A 6 -46.73 9.38 -11.49
C LYS A 6 -45.73 9.43 -10.34
N TYR A 7 -44.54 9.96 -10.60
CA TYR A 7 -43.56 10.37 -9.59
C TYR A 7 -44.13 11.55 -8.79
N GLN A 8 -44.40 11.34 -7.50
CA GLN A 8 -44.68 12.43 -6.56
C GLN A 8 -43.37 12.91 -5.93
N GLY A 9 -43.17 14.23 -5.98
CA GLY A 9 -41.93 14.89 -5.62
C GLY A 9 -41.55 14.73 -4.15
N VAL A 10 -40.26 14.46 -3.92
CA VAL A 10 -39.62 14.60 -2.62
C VAL A 10 -38.83 15.90 -2.65
N GLY A 11 -39.16 16.81 -1.74
CA GLY A 11 -38.59 18.15 -1.65
C GLY A 11 -37.08 18.13 -1.51
N SER A 12 -36.43 19.01 -2.27
CA SER A 12 -35.00 19.24 -2.27
C SER A 12 -34.53 19.82 -0.93
N ALA A 13 -33.68 19.08 -0.23
CA ALA A 13 -32.81 19.63 0.81
C ALA A 13 -31.39 19.74 0.22
N TYR A 14 -31.10 20.86 -0.44
CA TYR A 14 -29.74 21.22 -0.81
C TYR A 14 -28.92 21.43 0.48
N LEU A 15 -28.10 20.43 0.83
CA LEU A 15 -27.04 20.57 1.84
C LEU A 15 -25.98 21.52 1.29
N ASN A 16 -25.97 22.75 1.82
CA ASN A 16 -25.01 23.78 1.48
C ASN A 16 -23.63 23.45 2.08
N LEU A 17 -22.74 22.88 1.26
CA LEU A 17 -21.38 22.43 1.59
C LEU A 17 -20.41 23.55 2.01
N SER A 18 -20.85 24.81 2.06
CA SER A 18 -20.05 25.95 2.51
C SER A 18 -20.03 26.15 4.04
N SER A 19 -20.86 25.43 4.81
CA SER A 19 -20.97 25.61 6.28
C SER A 19 -20.12 24.65 7.13
N PHE A 20 -19.35 23.75 6.50
CA PHE A 20 -18.53 22.76 7.23
C PHE A 20 -17.13 23.27 7.59
N ALA A 21 -16.70 24.42 7.04
CA ALA A 21 -15.34 24.95 7.18
C ALA A 21 -15.09 25.82 8.42
N GLU A 22 -16.08 26.09 9.29
CA GLU A 22 -15.96 27.15 10.31
C GLU A 22 -16.08 26.70 11.78
N LYS A 23 -16.05 25.39 12.09
CA LYS A 23 -16.24 24.90 13.47
C LYS A 23 -15.02 24.38 14.23
N HIS A 24 -13.80 24.57 13.73
CA HIS A 24 -12.58 24.21 14.47
C HIS A 24 -11.62 25.38 14.60
N ARG A 25 -12.04 26.39 15.39
CA ARG A 25 -11.16 27.43 15.89
C ARG A 25 -10.58 26.98 17.23
N VAL A 26 -9.45 26.26 17.20
CA VAL A 26 -8.72 25.85 18.39
C VAL A 26 -8.01 27.06 19.00
N SER A 27 -8.34 27.36 20.26
CA SER A 27 -7.69 28.38 21.08
C SER A 27 -6.25 28.00 21.41
N GLY A 28 -5.31 28.94 21.26
CA GLY A 28 -3.88 28.67 21.36
C GLY A 28 -3.28 28.55 22.77
N ARG A 29 -2.15 27.83 22.83
CA ARG A 29 -0.97 27.91 23.74
C ARG A 29 -0.24 26.55 23.65
N GLN A 30 1.07 26.35 23.61
CA GLN A 30 2.29 27.15 23.78
C GLN A 30 3.37 26.61 22.82
N ARG A 31 4.42 27.39 22.53
CA ARG A 31 5.65 26.89 21.87
C ARG A 31 6.34 25.86 22.78
N GLY A 32 6.16 24.58 22.48
CA GLY A 32 6.97 23.47 22.98
C GLY A 32 7.94 23.00 21.90
N GLN A 33 9.08 22.47 22.32
CA GLN A 33 10.14 21.90 21.48
C GLN A 33 9.58 21.04 20.35
N THR A 34 10.05 21.23 19.12
CA THR A 34 9.71 20.39 17.96
C THR A 34 10.27 18.98 18.15
N THR A 35 9.54 18.14 18.88
CA THR A 35 9.56 16.69 18.65
C THR A 35 8.97 16.49 17.26
N GLN A 36 9.77 15.99 16.32
CA GLN A 36 9.27 15.64 14.98
C GLN A 36 8.11 14.67 15.17
N GLU A 37 6.92 15.06 14.73
CA GLU A 37 5.69 14.30 14.97
C GLU A 37 5.83 12.94 14.26
N GLU A 38 5.67 11.84 15.00
CA GLU A 38 5.81 10.49 14.44
C GLU A 38 4.79 10.27 13.32
N THR A 39 5.30 9.96 12.13
CA THR A 39 4.47 9.63 10.96
C THR A 39 3.87 8.24 11.09
N ARG A 40 2.79 7.95 10.34
CA ARG A 40 2.23 6.60 10.27
C ARG A 40 3.24 5.59 9.72
N TRP A 41 4.08 6.01 8.77
CA TRP A 41 5.17 5.21 8.21
C TRP A 41 6.17 4.75 9.29
N SER A 42 6.72 5.70 10.06
CA SER A 42 7.72 5.42 11.10
C SER A 42 7.18 4.63 12.29
N ARG A 43 5.85 4.59 12.49
CA ARG A 43 5.21 3.73 13.49
C ARG A 43 5.15 2.26 13.09
N ILE A 44 5.23 1.97 11.79
CA ILE A 44 5.18 0.60 11.26
C ILE A 44 6.59 0.06 11.10
N PHE A 45 7.48 0.86 10.53
CA PHE A 45 8.83 0.46 10.19
C PHE A 45 9.84 1.21 11.05
N THR A 46 10.39 0.48 12.02
CA THR A 46 11.47 0.96 12.89
C THR A 46 12.86 0.72 12.29
N VAL A 47 12.93 -0.06 11.20
CA VAL A 47 14.14 -0.32 10.43
C VAL A 47 14.22 0.59 9.21
N ALA A 48 15.43 0.93 8.80
CA ALA A 48 15.66 1.59 7.51
C ALA A 48 15.39 0.62 6.36
N LYS A 49 14.88 1.13 5.24
CA LYS A 49 14.66 0.35 4.01
C LYS A 49 13.84 -0.94 4.21
N PRO A 50 12.66 -0.90 4.85
CA PRO A 50 11.81 -2.07 5.05
C PRO A 50 11.46 -2.81 3.75
N ILE A 51 11.41 -4.12 3.86
CA ILE A 51 11.03 -5.06 2.81
C ILE A 51 9.71 -5.73 3.22
N ILE A 52 8.72 -5.60 2.33
CA ILE A 52 7.38 -6.13 2.52
C ILE A 52 7.21 -7.34 1.59
N GLY A 53 6.99 -8.52 2.16
CA GLY A 53 6.70 -9.74 1.40
C GLY A 53 5.25 -9.81 0.94
N MET A 54 5.00 -10.15 -0.32
CA MET A 54 3.65 -10.31 -0.89
C MET A 54 3.11 -11.73 -0.64
N LEU A 55 1.95 -11.84 0.00
CA LEU A 55 1.19 -13.10 0.13
C LEU A 55 0.07 -13.11 -0.90
N HIS A 56 0.33 -13.72 -2.06
CA HIS A 56 -0.70 -13.94 -3.06
C HIS A 56 -1.54 -15.15 -2.64
N LEU A 57 -2.82 -14.95 -2.32
CA LEU A 57 -3.70 -15.98 -1.78
C LEU A 57 -4.09 -17.08 -2.79
N LYS A 58 -3.13 -17.94 -3.14
CA LYS A 58 -3.28 -19.06 -4.09
C LYS A 58 -3.58 -20.37 -3.36
N GLY A 59 -4.45 -21.20 -3.95
CA GLY A 59 -4.72 -22.55 -3.45
C GLY A 59 -5.80 -23.23 -4.29
N GLU A 60 -5.84 -24.57 -4.25
CA GLU A 60 -6.83 -25.35 -5.02
C GLU A 60 -8.25 -25.24 -4.45
N ASN A 61 -8.35 -24.99 -3.15
CA ASN A 61 -9.59 -24.80 -2.43
C ASN A 61 -9.35 -23.85 -1.24
N HIS A 62 -10.44 -23.44 -0.59
CA HIS A 62 -10.42 -22.48 0.51
C HIS A 62 -9.45 -22.86 1.64
N THR A 63 -9.47 -24.12 2.11
CA THR A 63 -8.52 -24.62 3.11
C THR A 63 -7.07 -24.61 2.58
N GLY A 64 -6.87 -24.99 1.32
CA GLY A 64 -5.56 -25.00 0.67
C GLY A 64 -4.92 -23.61 0.60
N VAL A 65 -5.73 -22.56 0.41
CA VAL A 65 -5.26 -21.15 0.44
C VAL A 65 -4.72 -20.80 1.82
N LEU A 66 -5.48 -21.07 2.88
CA LEU A 66 -5.05 -20.77 4.26
C LEU A 66 -3.79 -21.56 4.64
N GLU A 67 -3.75 -22.85 4.35
CA GLU A 67 -2.58 -23.68 4.68
C GLU A 67 -1.34 -23.27 3.89
N ARG A 68 -1.49 -22.81 2.65
CA ARG A 68 -0.38 -22.22 1.89
C ARG A 68 0.08 -20.91 2.52
N ALA A 69 -0.83 -20.00 2.83
CA ALA A 69 -0.50 -18.72 3.45
C ALA A 69 0.26 -18.90 4.77
N LYS A 70 -0.16 -19.85 5.63
CA LYS A 70 0.57 -20.21 6.86
C LYS A 70 2.01 -20.63 6.60
N ARG A 71 2.24 -21.50 5.59
CA ARG A 71 3.61 -21.90 5.22
C ARG A 71 4.43 -20.72 4.70
N GLU A 72 3.84 -19.89 3.84
CA GLU A 72 4.52 -18.73 3.27
C GLU A 72 4.87 -17.68 4.34
N LEU A 73 3.99 -17.47 5.32
CA LEU A 73 4.24 -16.62 6.49
C LEU A 73 5.48 -17.08 7.28
N GLU A 74 5.58 -18.39 7.57
CA GLU A 74 6.75 -18.94 8.28
C GLU A 74 8.05 -18.76 7.49
N LEU A 75 8.01 -18.88 6.16
CA LEU A 75 9.16 -18.63 5.30
C LEU A 75 9.57 -17.16 5.34
N TYR A 76 8.62 -16.23 5.37
CA TYR A 76 8.89 -14.81 5.50
C TYR A 76 9.55 -14.45 6.84
N VAL A 77 9.05 -15.00 7.95
CA VAL A 77 9.69 -14.84 9.27
C VAL A 77 11.11 -15.39 9.26
N GLN A 78 11.32 -16.61 8.77
CA GLN A 78 12.63 -17.25 8.71
C GLN A 78 13.61 -16.56 7.74
N GLY A 79 13.07 -15.89 6.72
CA GLY A 79 13.82 -15.13 5.74
C GLY A 79 14.19 -13.73 6.22
N GLY A 80 13.47 -13.19 7.23
CA GLY A 80 13.75 -11.91 7.87
C GLY A 80 13.16 -10.71 7.14
N VAL A 81 12.07 -10.85 6.38
CA VAL A 81 11.35 -9.68 5.86
C VAL A 81 10.72 -8.89 7.02
N ASP A 82 10.51 -7.59 6.84
CA ASP A 82 10.11 -6.70 7.94
C ASP A 82 8.58 -6.59 8.09
N ALA A 83 7.84 -6.87 7.02
CA ALA A 83 6.38 -6.95 7.02
C ALA A 83 5.86 -7.86 5.91
N VAL A 84 4.58 -8.17 5.96
CA VAL A 84 3.87 -8.90 4.90
C VAL A 84 2.61 -8.14 4.47
N ILE A 85 2.17 -8.39 3.24
CA ILE A 85 0.87 -7.90 2.76
C ILE A 85 0.02 -9.06 2.28
N VAL A 86 -1.22 -9.14 2.77
CA VAL A 86 -2.21 -10.14 2.36
C VAL A 86 -2.96 -9.59 1.14
N GLU A 87 -2.89 -10.29 0.01
CA GLU A 87 -3.44 -9.82 -1.27
C GLU A 87 -4.42 -10.82 -1.90
N SER A 88 -5.56 -10.33 -2.39
CA SER A 88 -6.60 -11.15 -3.02
C SER A 88 -6.29 -11.62 -4.45
N TYR A 89 -5.06 -11.52 -4.96
CA TYR A 89 -4.72 -11.71 -6.38
C TYR A 89 -5.15 -13.05 -6.99
N PHE A 90 -4.90 -14.16 -6.30
CA PHE A 90 -5.40 -15.50 -6.69
C PHE A 90 -6.56 -15.99 -5.82
N GLY A 91 -6.98 -15.18 -4.85
CA GLY A 91 -7.91 -15.56 -3.81
C GLY A 91 -9.19 -14.75 -3.85
N SER A 92 -9.93 -14.80 -2.74
CA SER A 92 -11.16 -14.05 -2.54
C SER A 92 -11.10 -13.25 -1.24
N TYR A 93 -12.06 -12.34 -1.07
CA TYR A 93 -12.28 -11.64 0.19
C TYR A 93 -12.37 -12.61 1.39
N ASN A 94 -13.08 -13.73 1.24
CA ASN A 94 -13.22 -14.72 2.32
C ASN A 94 -11.88 -15.37 2.66
N ASN A 95 -11.01 -15.60 1.67
CA ASN A 95 -9.67 -16.10 1.96
C ASN A 95 -8.81 -15.08 2.71
N MET A 96 -8.98 -13.78 2.43
CA MET A 96 -8.30 -12.73 3.20
C MET A 96 -8.76 -12.74 4.65
N VAL A 97 -10.07 -12.86 4.88
CA VAL A 97 -10.67 -12.97 6.23
C VAL A 97 -10.01 -14.08 7.03
N ASP A 98 -9.90 -15.31 6.48
CA ASP A 98 -9.31 -16.43 7.24
C ASP A 98 -7.83 -16.21 7.58
N VAL A 99 -7.06 -15.64 6.64
CA VAL A 99 -5.63 -15.39 6.83
C VAL A 99 -5.41 -14.25 7.83
N LEU A 100 -6.24 -13.20 7.79
CA LEU A 100 -6.17 -12.08 8.73
C LEU A 100 -6.62 -12.50 10.13
N GLU A 101 -7.67 -13.32 10.24
CA GLU A 101 -8.09 -13.91 11.51
C GLU A 101 -6.98 -14.78 12.10
N TYR A 102 -6.30 -15.59 11.28
CA TYR A 102 -5.13 -16.34 11.73
C TYR A 102 -4.00 -15.43 12.23
N LEU A 103 -3.63 -14.38 11.49
CA LEU A 103 -2.58 -13.43 11.86
C LEU A 103 -2.88 -12.72 13.19
N GLU A 104 -4.12 -12.29 13.39
CA GLU A 104 -4.57 -11.66 14.63
C GLU A 104 -4.52 -12.64 15.81
N GLN A 105 -5.07 -13.85 15.63
CA GLN A 105 -5.11 -14.87 16.68
C GLN A 105 -3.73 -15.35 17.12
N GLN A 106 -2.78 -15.46 16.19
CA GLN A 106 -1.41 -15.90 16.51
C GLN A 106 -0.52 -14.78 17.06
N GLN A 107 -1.00 -13.52 17.09
CA GLN A 107 -0.17 -12.35 17.41
C GLN A 107 1.12 -12.36 16.60
N TYR A 108 0.99 -12.51 15.28
CA TYR A 108 2.12 -12.76 14.40
C TYR A 108 3.23 -11.70 14.55
N PRO A 109 4.52 -12.09 14.56
CA PRO A 109 5.61 -11.17 14.92
C PRO A 109 5.86 -10.06 13.89
N LEU A 110 5.46 -10.27 12.63
CA LEU A 110 5.61 -9.28 11.58
C LEU A 110 4.38 -8.36 11.52
N SER A 111 4.64 -7.07 11.26
CA SER A 111 3.57 -6.17 10.83
C SER A 111 2.93 -6.68 9.54
N TYR A 112 1.61 -6.63 9.44
CA TYR A 112 0.90 -7.00 8.22
C TYR A 112 0.03 -5.86 7.72
N GLY A 113 -0.16 -5.84 6.40
CA GLY A 113 -1.12 -4.99 5.72
C GLY A 113 -2.02 -5.78 4.80
N VAL A 114 -2.92 -5.06 4.13
CA VAL A 114 -3.90 -5.64 3.20
C VAL A 114 -3.88 -4.93 1.86
N ASN A 115 -4.07 -5.70 0.80
CA ASN A 115 -4.42 -5.20 -0.54
C ASN A 115 -5.61 -6.02 -1.06
N CYS A 116 -6.80 -5.44 -0.96
CA CYS A 116 -8.02 -6.05 -1.50
C CYS A 116 -8.25 -5.46 -2.90
N LEU A 117 -7.76 -6.16 -3.92
CA LEU A 117 -7.74 -5.68 -5.30
C LEU A 117 -9.14 -5.28 -5.79
N ASN A 118 -9.19 -4.22 -6.59
CA ASN A 118 -10.39 -3.66 -7.23
C ASN A 118 -11.46 -3.09 -6.28
N VAL A 119 -11.36 -3.31 -4.97
CA VAL A 119 -12.37 -2.92 -3.99
C VAL A 119 -11.70 -2.25 -2.79
N ASP A 120 -11.12 -1.07 -3.01
CA ASP A 120 -10.34 -0.29 -2.02
C ASP A 120 -11.04 -0.15 -0.66
N VAL A 121 -12.37 0.04 -0.69
CA VAL A 121 -13.20 0.12 0.51
C VAL A 121 -13.07 -1.11 1.39
N MET A 122 -13.02 -2.30 0.80
CA MET A 122 -12.83 -3.55 1.56
C MET A 122 -11.41 -3.70 2.08
N GLY A 123 -10.41 -3.11 1.41
CA GLY A 123 -9.07 -2.99 1.98
C GLY A 123 -9.08 -2.22 3.30
N PHE A 124 -9.76 -1.08 3.37
CA PHE A 124 -9.88 -0.33 4.62
C PHE A 124 -10.72 -1.05 5.69
N GLU A 125 -11.87 -1.63 5.32
CA GLU A 125 -12.72 -2.33 6.29
C GLU A 125 -12.02 -3.57 6.87
N LEU A 126 -11.27 -4.34 6.06
CA LEU A 126 -10.42 -5.44 6.55
C LEU A 126 -9.31 -4.93 7.48
N ALA A 127 -8.64 -3.84 7.12
CA ALA A 127 -7.59 -3.29 7.96
C ALA A 127 -8.08 -2.78 9.32
N LEU A 128 -9.28 -2.20 9.35
CA LEU A 128 -9.95 -1.78 10.59
C LEU A 128 -10.38 -2.98 11.43
N ALA A 129 -10.98 -3.99 10.81
CA ALA A 129 -11.49 -5.18 11.49
C ALA A 129 -10.39 -6.03 12.13
N TYR A 130 -9.25 -6.17 11.44
CA TYR A 130 -8.15 -7.04 11.84
C TYR A 130 -6.88 -6.27 12.24
N ALA A 131 -7.01 -5.00 12.63
CA ALA A 131 -5.93 -4.15 13.13
C ALA A 131 -4.64 -4.12 12.25
N ALA A 132 -4.79 -4.27 10.93
CA ALA A 132 -3.68 -4.26 9.99
C ALA A 132 -2.97 -2.90 10.03
N LYS A 133 -1.64 -2.92 9.90
CA LYS A 133 -0.80 -1.73 10.10
C LYS A 133 -0.78 -0.81 8.88
N PHE A 134 -1.03 -1.35 7.70
CA PHE A 134 -1.20 -0.56 6.49
C PHE A 134 -2.22 -1.15 5.51
N VAL A 135 -2.74 -0.30 4.64
CA VAL A 135 -3.47 -0.69 3.42
C VAL A 135 -2.61 -0.27 2.24
N GLN A 136 -2.35 -1.16 1.30
CA GLN A 136 -1.81 -0.76 0.00
C GLN A 136 -2.95 -0.61 -0.99
N LEU A 137 -3.02 0.54 -1.66
CA LEU A 137 -3.98 0.83 -2.72
C LEU A 137 -3.23 0.90 -4.05
N ASP A 138 -3.79 0.31 -5.09
CA ASP A 138 -3.15 0.31 -6.42
C ASP A 138 -3.11 1.70 -7.03
N SER A 139 -4.09 2.56 -6.73
CA SER A 139 -4.05 3.94 -7.20
C SER A 139 -4.69 4.89 -6.23
N VAL A 140 -3.93 5.93 -5.85
CA VAL A 140 -4.47 7.09 -5.15
C VAL A 140 -4.55 8.33 -6.05
N VAL A 141 -3.87 8.30 -7.20
CA VAL A 141 -3.85 9.35 -8.24
C VAL A 141 -3.40 8.76 -9.58
N GLY A 142 -3.90 9.30 -10.69
CA GLY A 142 -3.41 9.01 -12.04
C GLY A 142 -4.41 8.26 -12.92
N HIS A 143 -5.31 7.50 -12.30
CA HIS A 143 -6.17 6.52 -12.97
C HIS A 143 -7.65 6.84 -12.94
N ILE A 144 -7.99 7.94 -12.29
CA ILE A 144 -9.36 8.41 -12.15
C ILE A 144 -9.57 9.57 -13.13
N GLN A 145 -10.77 9.64 -13.70
CA GLN A 145 -11.10 10.76 -14.57
C GLN A 145 -11.12 12.06 -13.75
N PRO A 146 -10.72 13.21 -14.31
CA PRO A 146 -10.72 14.48 -13.58
C PRO A 146 -12.04 14.83 -12.88
N ARG A 147 -13.18 14.40 -13.42
CA ARG A 147 -14.51 14.60 -12.82
C ARG A 147 -14.74 13.80 -11.53
N ASP A 148 -14.05 12.67 -11.37
CA ASP A 148 -14.23 11.71 -10.28
C ASP A 148 -13.16 11.90 -9.17
N GLU A 149 -12.13 12.71 -9.44
CA GLU A 149 -11.05 13.07 -8.49
C GLU A 149 -11.57 13.62 -7.13
N PRO A 150 -12.59 14.51 -7.08
CA PRO A 150 -13.13 14.97 -5.79
C PRO A 150 -13.77 13.86 -4.97
N ALA A 151 -14.40 12.87 -5.62
CA ALA A 151 -15.02 11.74 -4.94
C ALA A 151 -13.95 10.80 -4.34
N LEU A 152 -12.88 10.51 -5.10
CA LEU A 152 -11.74 9.75 -4.58
C LEU A 152 -11.07 10.46 -3.41
N ALA A 153 -10.85 11.78 -3.51
CA ALA A 153 -10.27 12.56 -2.42
C ALA A 153 -11.13 12.52 -1.15
N ALA A 154 -12.45 12.65 -1.28
CA ALA A 154 -13.38 12.54 -0.15
C ALA A 154 -13.37 11.13 0.47
N PHE A 155 -13.36 10.08 -0.36
CA PHE A 155 -13.23 8.69 0.09
C PHE A 155 -11.96 8.47 0.92
N LEU A 156 -10.79 8.87 0.39
CA LEU A 156 -9.51 8.72 1.08
C LEU A 156 -9.48 9.54 2.37
N HIS A 157 -10.00 10.77 2.36
CA HIS A 157 -10.10 11.60 3.56
C HIS A 157 -10.94 10.93 4.66
N LEU A 158 -12.15 10.46 4.32
CA LEU A 158 -13.06 9.81 5.27
C LEU A 158 -12.45 8.55 5.89
N TYR A 159 -11.83 7.70 5.07
CA TYR A 159 -11.23 6.46 5.55
C TYR A 159 -9.95 6.69 6.34
N ARG A 160 -9.08 7.60 5.91
CA ARG A 160 -7.87 7.96 6.67
C ARG A 160 -8.17 8.63 7.99
N ALA A 161 -9.32 9.32 8.13
CA ALA A 161 -9.75 9.86 9.42
C ALA A 161 -10.17 8.77 10.42
N ARG A 162 -10.67 7.62 9.94
CA ARG A 162 -11.09 6.47 10.76
C ARG A 162 -9.96 5.46 10.99
N TYR A 163 -9.08 5.30 10.02
CA TYR A 163 -8.00 4.31 10.02
C TYR A 163 -6.68 4.93 10.49
N SER A 164 -6.09 4.37 11.55
CA SER A 164 -4.84 4.86 12.14
C SER A 164 -3.56 4.32 11.47
N GLY A 165 -3.67 3.24 10.69
CA GLY A 165 -2.55 2.69 9.94
C GLY A 165 -2.20 3.51 8.68
N ALA A 166 -1.10 3.14 8.04
CA ALA A 166 -0.60 3.86 6.87
C ALA A 166 -1.34 3.46 5.58
N VAL A 167 -1.50 4.41 4.67
CA VAL A 167 -1.89 4.13 3.28
C VAL A 167 -0.65 4.12 2.42
N LEU A 168 -0.35 2.99 1.77
CA LEU A 168 0.70 2.87 0.76
C LEU A 168 0.05 3.01 -0.62
N GLY A 169 0.18 4.17 -1.24
CA GLY A 169 -0.62 4.54 -2.41
C GLY A 169 0.16 4.43 -3.71
N GLY A 170 -0.33 3.63 -4.64
CA GLY A 170 0.17 3.62 -6.01
C GLY A 170 -0.11 4.93 -6.75
N VAL A 171 0.85 5.38 -7.56
CA VAL A 171 0.71 6.57 -8.42
C VAL A 171 1.16 6.21 -9.81
N ARG A 172 0.29 6.41 -10.81
CA ARG A 172 0.59 5.97 -12.19
C ARG A 172 1.06 4.50 -12.22
N PHE A 173 0.41 3.70 -11.37
CA PHE A 173 0.55 2.26 -11.18
C PHE A 173 0.32 1.46 -12.46
N LYS A 174 0.98 0.31 -12.51
CA LYS A 174 0.84 -0.69 -13.57
C LYS A 174 -0.62 -1.15 -13.72
N TYR A 175 -0.96 -1.63 -14.92
CA TYR A 175 -2.28 -2.20 -15.32
C TYR A 175 -3.46 -1.26 -15.47
N GLN A 176 -3.46 -0.09 -14.83
CA GLN A 176 -4.57 0.82 -15.00
C GLN A 176 -4.20 1.98 -15.98
N PRO A 177 -5.18 2.48 -16.74
CA PRO A 177 -4.94 3.52 -17.74
C PRO A 177 -4.63 4.86 -17.08
N LEU A 178 -3.61 5.58 -17.58
CA LEU A 178 -3.38 6.96 -17.17
C LEU A 178 -4.54 7.83 -17.68
N LEU A 179 -5.38 8.30 -16.76
CA LEU A 179 -6.52 9.20 -17.03
C LEU A 179 -6.31 10.61 -16.49
N SER A 180 -5.26 10.83 -15.68
CA SER A 180 -4.86 12.16 -15.23
C SER A 180 -4.34 13.00 -16.41
N ASN A 181 -4.72 14.27 -16.42
CA ASN A 181 -4.22 15.28 -17.36
C ASN A 181 -3.09 16.14 -16.77
N HIS A 182 -2.57 15.77 -15.59
CA HIS A 182 -1.52 16.50 -14.88
C HIS A 182 -0.11 15.99 -15.24
N THR A 183 0.91 16.72 -14.82
CA THR A 183 2.29 16.21 -14.85
C THR A 183 2.51 15.12 -13.78
N VAL A 184 3.65 14.42 -13.84
CA VAL A 184 4.02 13.44 -12.80
C VAL A 184 4.15 14.14 -11.44
N GLU A 185 4.75 15.32 -11.40
CA GLU A 185 5.00 16.10 -10.20
C GLU A 185 3.68 16.56 -9.54
N GLU A 186 2.73 17.03 -10.34
CA GLU A 186 1.39 17.42 -9.86
C GLU A 186 0.61 16.23 -9.29
N ASP A 187 0.68 15.06 -9.94
CA ASP A 187 0.08 13.83 -9.43
C ASP A 187 0.76 13.39 -8.12
N LEU A 188 2.09 13.51 -8.01
CA LEU A 188 2.83 13.17 -6.79
C LEU A 188 2.55 14.14 -5.64
N ALA A 189 2.43 15.45 -5.91
CA ALA A 189 2.01 16.42 -4.91
C ALA A 189 0.60 16.11 -4.39
N THR A 190 -0.30 15.67 -5.28
CA THR A 190 -1.64 15.21 -4.90
C THR A 190 -1.56 13.93 -4.06
N ALA A 191 -0.68 12.99 -4.42
CA ALA A 191 -0.52 11.74 -3.70
C ALA A 191 0.00 11.94 -2.26
N GLN A 192 0.89 12.91 -2.02
CA GLN A 192 1.37 13.25 -0.67
C GLN A 192 0.24 13.64 0.30
N MET A 193 -0.88 14.16 -0.20
CA MET A 193 -2.08 14.47 0.59
C MET A 193 -3.01 13.26 0.77
N ARG A 194 -2.78 12.18 0.02
CA ARG A 194 -3.69 11.03 -0.15
C ARG A 194 -3.15 9.72 0.40
N CYS A 195 -1.83 9.55 0.50
CA CYS A 195 -1.20 8.41 1.16
C CYS A 195 -0.20 8.82 2.26
N ASP A 196 0.46 7.84 2.87
CA ASP A 196 1.56 8.00 3.83
C ASP A 196 2.91 7.52 3.24
N ALA A 197 2.85 6.75 2.14
CA ALA A 197 3.97 6.42 1.28
C ALA A 197 3.49 6.26 -0.17
N VAL A 198 4.31 6.66 -1.14
CA VAL A 198 4.04 6.42 -2.56
C VAL A 198 4.65 5.09 -2.99
N CYS A 199 3.86 4.24 -3.64
CA CYS A 199 4.32 3.03 -4.29
C CYS A 199 4.54 3.30 -5.78
N VAL A 200 5.79 3.17 -6.25
CA VAL A 200 6.15 3.27 -7.67
C VAL A 200 6.29 1.88 -8.27
N THR A 201 5.71 1.66 -9.46
CA THR A 201 5.85 0.42 -10.23
C THR A 201 6.36 0.69 -11.64
N GLY A 202 6.82 -0.36 -12.32
CA GLY A 202 7.04 -0.37 -13.76
C GLY A 202 5.74 -0.15 -14.56
N ASN A 203 5.85 -0.22 -15.88
CA ASN A 203 4.73 0.04 -16.78
C ASN A 203 3.86 -1.22 -17.05
N ALA A 204 4.37 -2.43 -16.80
CA ALA A 204 3.66 -3.70 -16.99
C ALA A 204 4.14 -4.82 -16.04
N THR A 205 3.47 -5.97 -16.03
CA THR A 205 3.86 -7.18 -15.28
C THR A 205 5.27 -7.61 -15.67
N GLY A 206 6.06 -8.05 -14.69
CA GLY A 206 7.39 -8.62 -14.94
C GLY A 206 8.42 -7.61 -15.46
N GLN A 207 8.05 -6.34 -15.61
CA GLN A 207 9.00 -5.27 -15.92
C GLN A 207 9.54 -4.66 -14.64
N GLU A 208 10.85 -4.52 -14.59
CA GLU A 208 11.52 -3.73 -13.56
C GLU A 208 11.05 -2.28 -13.59
N THR A 209 10.91 -1.69 -12.41
CA THR A 209 10.70 -0.25 -12.31
C THR A 209 11.99 0.44 -12.72
N SER A 210 11.97 1.26 -13.78
CA SER A 210 13.20 1.88 -14.29
C SER A 210 13.82 2.82 -13.25
N GLN A 211 15.16 2.82 -13.17
CA GLN A 211 15.90 3.74 -12.30
C GLN A 211 15.58 5.20 -12.57
N GLU A 212 15.32 5.55 -13.84
CA GLU A 212 14.89 6.89 -14.23
C GLU A 212 13.57 7.27 -13.58
N LYS A 213 12.56 6.39 -13.60
CA LYS A 213 11.25 6.64 -12.98
C LYS A 213 11.38 6.76 -11.46
N ILE A 214 12.17 5.89 -10.82
CA ILE A 214 12.40 5.94 -9.37
C ILE A 214 13.10 7.24 -8.98
N SER A 215 14.14 7.62 -9.72
CA SER A 215 14.88 8.87 -9.51
C SER A 215 13.97 10.09 -9.69
N HIS A 216 13.15 10.11 -10.74
CA HIS A 216 12.19 11.17 -11.00
C HIS A 216 11.18 11.31 -9.86
N PHE A 217 10.61 10.19 -9.40
CA PHE A 217 9.70 10.18 -8.25
C PHE A 217 10.37 10.68 -6.98
N ARG A 218 11.60 10.22 -6.69
CA ARG A 218 12.37 10.70 -5.53
C ARG A 218 12.58 12.21 -5.56
N VAL A 219 13.03 12.76 -6.69
CA VAL A 219 13.25 14.20 -6.84
C VAL A 219 11.98 14.98 -6.56
N ALA A 220 10.84 14.55 -7.11
CA ALA A 220 9.55 15.21 -6.92
C ALA A 220 8.99 15.06 -5.49
N LEU A 221 9.21 13.90 -4.84
CA LEU A 221 8.69 13.60 -3.50
C LEU A 221 9.55 14.15 -2.35
N GLY A 222 10.83 14.45 -2.62
CA GLY A 222 11.77 14.85 -1.58
C GLY A 222 11.91 13.77 -0.51
N ALA A 223 11.63 14.12 0.75
CA ALA A 223 11.71 13.21 1.90
C ALA A 223 10.43 12.38 2.14
N PHE A 224 9.38 12.55 1.33
CA PHE A 224 8.16 11.75 1.47
C PHE A 224 8.46 10.26 1.17
N PRO A 225 7.93 9.29 1.94
CA PRO A 225 8.28 7.89 1.77
C PRO A 225 7.95 7.35 0.37
N LEU A 226 8.94 6.72 -0.27
CA LEU A 226 8.81 6.10 -1.60
C LEU A 226 9.17 4.62 -1.53
N ILE A 227 8.32 3.77 -2.06
CA ILE A 227 8.47 2.32 -2.06
C ILE A 227 8.51 1.83 -3.50
N VAL A 228 9.46 0.94 -3.84
CA VAL A 228 9.46 0.26 -5.13
C VAL A 228 8.58 -0.99 -5.04
N GLY A 229 7.47 -1.00 -5.79
CA GLY A 229 6.43 -2.02 -5.69
C GLY A 229 6.48 -3.11 -6.76
N ALA A 230 7.46 -3.09 -7.68
CA ALA A 230 7.56 -4.09 -8.74
C ALA A 230 9.00 -4.27 -9.26
N GLY A 231 9.35 -5.54 -9.52
CA GLY A 231 10.58 -5.93 -10.20
C GLY A 231 11.86 -5.68 -9.41
N VAL A 232 11.79 -5.76 -8.08
CA VAL A 232 12.97 -5.66 -7.22
C VAL A 232 13.59 -7.05 -7.08
N THR A 233 14.90 -7.14 -7.32
CA THR A 233 15.70 -8.37 -7.28
C THR A 233 16.95 -8.16 -6.42
N ALA A 234 17.67 -9.23 -6.08
CA ALA A 234 18.92 -9.12 -5.32
C ALA A 234 19.99 -8.30 -6.06
N GLU A 235 19.95 -8.28 -7.39
CA GLU A 235 20.91 -7.57 -8.24
C GLU A 235 20.63 -6.06 -8.29
N ASN A 236 19.35 -5.66 -8.29
CA ASN A 236 18.96 -4.25 -8.46
C ASN A 236 18.55 -3.55 -7.14
N VAL A 237 18.36 -4.29 -6.04
CA VAL A 237 17.89 -3.75 -4.75
C VAL A 237 18.79 -2.63 -4.22
N ALA A 238 20.10 -2.72 -4.40
CA ALA A 238 21.04 -1.67 -3.97
C ALA A 238 20.87 -0.35 -4.73
N ALA A 239 20.57 -0.41 -6.03
CA ALA A 239 20.29 0.79 -6.81
C ALA A 239 18.93 1.38 -6.44
N ASN A 240 17.91 0.52 -6.29
CA ASN A 240 16.55 0.90 -5.90
C ASN A 240 16.52 1.58 -4.53
N LEU A 241 17.06 0.94 -3.49
CA LEU A 241 16.99 1.44 -2.11
C LEU A 241 17.89 2.65 -1.84
N ARG A 242 18.81 2.98 -2.75
CA ARG A 242 19.49 4.28 -2.71
C ARG A 242 18.52 5.45 -2.93
N MET A 243 17.49 5.23 -3.75
CA MET A 243 16.52 6.25 -4.12
C MET A 243 15.14 6.02 -3.49
N ALA A 244 14.91 4.89 -2.85
CA ALA A 244 13.65 4.51 -2.21
C ALA A 244 13.84 4.22 -0.72
N ASP A 245 12.76 4.29 0.04
CA ASP A 245 12.71 4.05 1.47
C ASP A 245 12.28 2.62 1.79
N GLY A 246 11.93 1.81 0.81
CA GLY A 246 11.56 0.41 1.00
C GLY A 246 11.16 -0.26 -0.32
N ALA A 247 10.79 -1.54 -0.23
CA ALA A 247 10.32 -2.30 -1.38
C ALA A 247 9.20 -3.30 -1.00
N ILE A 248 8.29 -3.54 -1.93
CA ILE A 248 7.35 -4.67 -1.90
C ILE A 248 7.86 -5.71 -2.88
N VAL A 249 8.04 -6.95 -2.41
CA VAL A 249 8.66 -8.03 -3.18
C VAL A 249 7.73 -9.24 -3.20
N GLY A 250 7.39 -9.68 -4.41
CA GLY A 250 6.54 -10.85 -4.64
C GLY A 250 7.27 -11.92 -5.43
N SER A 251 7.19 -11.85 -6.77
CA SER A 251 7.66 -12.91 -7.66
C SER A 251 9.15 -13.27 -7.47
N PHE A 252 10.04 -12.33 -7.14
CA PHE A 252 11.45 -12.64 -6.90
C PHE A 252 11.67 -13.65 -5.77
N PHE A 253 10.82 -13.64 -4.75
CA PHE A 253 10.90 -14.58 -3.63
C PHE A 253 10.41 -15.98 -3.97
N LYS A 254 9.91 -16.20 -5.19
CA LYS A 254 9.37 -17.48 -5.62
C LYS A 254 10.40 -18.30 -6.38
N ASP A 255 10.29 -19.62 -6.29
CA ASP A 255 11.17 -20.60 -6.95
C ASP A 255 11.22 -20.43 -8.47
N THR A 256 10.07 -20.10 -9.08
CA THR A 256 9.93 -19.87 -10.53
C THR A 256 10.16 -18.43 -10.95
N TYR A 257 10.36 -17.51 -10.01
CA TYR A 257 10.36 -16.07 -10.25
C TYR A 257 9.05 -15.52 -10.86
N GLN A 258 7.96 -16.28 -10.80
CA GLN A 258 6.62 -15.89 -11.28
C GLN A 258 5.67 -15.66 -10.11
N ASP A 259 4.63 -14.86 -10.32
CA ASP A 259 3.63 -14.54 -9.29
C ASP A 259 2.86 -15.77 -8.77
N ASP A 260 2.86 -16.88 -9.49
CA ASP A 260 2.17 -18.11 -9.14
C ASP A 260 3.07 -19.23 -8.57
N GLY A 261 4.39 -19.03 -8.51
CA GLY A 261 5.36 -19.98 -7.91
C GLY A 261 5.25 -20.12 -6.39
N GLU A 262 5.99 -21.07 -5.81
CA GLU A 262 6.12 -21.28 -4.37
C GLU A 262 7.21 -20.39 -3.78
N LEU A 263 7.05 -19.90 -2.54
CA LEU A 263 8.13 -19.13 -1.91
C LEU A 263 9.37 -19.99 -1.67
N SER A 264 10.52 -19.42 -1.99
CA SER A 264 11.85 -19.99 -1.77
C SER A 264 12.55 -19.24 -0.64
N LEU A 265 12.79 -19.94 0.47
CA LEU A 265 13.55 -19.39 1.61
C LEU A 265 14.95 -18.93 1.18
N GLU A 266 15.55 -19.63 0.22
CA GLU A 266 16.86 -19.28 -0.33
C GLU A 266 16.83 -17.91 -1.03
N HIS A 267 15.84 -17.67 -1.88
CA HIS A 267 15.70 -16.38 -2.58
C HIS A 267 15.43 -15.24 -1.60
N ILE A 268 14.59 -15.47 -0.58
CA ILE A 268 14.33 -14.48 0.47
C ILE A 268 15.62 -14.14 1.22
N ARG A 269 16.40 -15.15 1.63
CA ARG A 269 17.67 -14.93 2.36
C ARG A 269 18.72 -14.24 1.51
N GLN A 270 18.86 -14.62 0.23
CA GLN A 270 19.77 -13.96 -0.70
C GLN A 270 19.45 -12.47 -0.83
N PHE A 271 18.16 -12.15 -0.99
CA PHE A 271 17.70 -10.77 -1.07
C PHE A 271 17.96 -9.99 0.23
N MET A 272 17.55 -10.56 1.37
CA MET A 272 17.71 -9.90 2.66
C MET A 272 19.17 -9.70 3.04
N ALA A 273 20.08 -10.60 2.65
CA ALA A 273 21.52 -10.39 2.81
C ALA A 273 22.02 -9.13 2.08
N ALA A 274 21.53 -8.87 0.85
CA ALA A 274 21.84 -7.65 0.13
C ALA A 274 21.25 -6.41 0.83
N VAL A 275 20.06 -6.52 1.40
CA VAL A 275 19.39 -5.44 2.16
C VAL A 275 20.12 -5.12 3.46
N TYR A 276 20.53 -6.12 4.23
CA TYR A 276 21.28 -5.90 5.46
C TYR A 276 22.61 -5.17 5.20
N HIS A 277 23.33 -5.55 4.14
CA HIS A 277 24.54 -4.83 3.73
C HIS A 277 24.30 -3.36 3.36
N ILE A 278 23.11 -3.03 2.84
CA ILE A 278 22.72 -1.63 2.57
C ILE A 278 22.47 -0.90 3.89
N ARG A 279 21.71 -1.50 4.81
CA ARG A 279 21.38 -0.93 6.12
C ARG A 279 22.64 -0.65 6.96
N GLU A 280 23.56 -1.61 7.03
CA GLU A 280 24.83 -1.48 7.76
C GLU A 280 25.68 -0.31 7.25
N LYS A 281 25.67 -0.06 5.93
CA LYS A 281 26.41 1.06 5.33
C LYS A 281 25.78 2.41 5.64
N GLU A 282 24.46 2.49 5.68
CA GLU A 282 23.76 3.74 6.02
C GLU A 282 23.94 4.09 7.50
N GLU A 283 23.97 3.10 8.41
CA GLU A 283 24.24 3.33 9.84
C GLU A 283 25.68 3.79 10.11
N ALA A 284 26.63 3.45 9.23
CA ALA A 284 28.03 3.81 9.36
C ALA A 284 28.39 5.21 8.81
N THR A 285 27.44 5.92 8.18
CA THR A 285 27.66 7.22 7.50
C THR A 285 27.05 8.37 8.29
#